data_AF-A0A2N9I4C1-F1
#
_entry.id   AF-A0A2N9I4C1-F1
#
_cell.length_a   1.000
_cell.length_b   1.000
_cell.length_c   1.000
_cell.angle_alpha   90.00
_cell.angle_beta   90.00
_cell.angle_gamma   90.00
#
_symmetry.space_group_name_H-M   'P 1'
#
loop_
_entity.id
_entity.type
_entity.pdbx_description
1 polymer ?
#
loop_
_entity_poly.entity_id
_entity_poly.type
_entity_poly.pdbx_seq_one_letter_code
_entity_poly.pdbx_strand_id
1 'polypeptide(L)'
;MGRELCMAEIEVERGKLLIVATSHLESPCRGGGKKWQMNSEARVAQAKESLNYLKKFPNVVFCGDLNWIEDLDGPFPLPDGWIDPWTELRPRENGWTYDTMSNLMLCASKPAQARLDRFVCNLRDFKLGAIDMIGTEAIPGLSFLKERWAGNRIHKLVLPVWLSDHYGLVLKINSQ
;
A
#
# COMPACT_ATOMS: atom_id res chain seq x y z
N MET A 1 4.00 17.29 -7.30
CA MET A 1 5.36 17.04 -7.83
C MET A 1 6.20 16.53 -6.68
N GLY A 2 6.50 15.22 -6.66
CA GLY A 2 7.19 14.56 -5.54
C GLY A 2 6.95 13.05 -5.45
N ARG A 3 6.04 12.48 -6.26
CA ARG A 3 5.85 11.04 -6.39
C ARG A 3 6.70 10.55 -7.57
N GLU A 4 7.39 9.43 -7.38
CA GLU A 4 8.28 8.84 -8.39
C GLU A 4 8.16 7.32 -8.43
N LEU A 5 8.52 6.73 -9.57
CA LEU A 5 8.71 5.29 -9.72
C LEU A 5 10.20 4.98 -9.53
N CYS A 6 10.52 4.29 -8.45
CA CYS A 6 11.87 3.78 -8.20
C CYS A 6 11.93 2.31 -8.60
N MET A 7 13.01 1.89 -9.25
CA MET A 7 13.17 0.49 -9.64
C MET A 7 14.61 0.02 -9.56
N ALA A 8 14.76 -1.27 -9.27
CA ALA A 8 16.02 -1.99 -9.32
C ALA A 8 15.84 -3.29 -10.12
N GLU A 9 16.84 -3.62 -10.91
CA GLU A 9 16.97 -4.94 -11.53
C GLU A 9 17.84 -5.81 -10.63
N ILE A 10 17.38 -7.03 -10.35
CA ILE A 10 18.06 -7.97 -9.46
C ILE A 10 18.15 -9.32 -10.17
N GLU A 11 19.35 -9.90 -10.22
CA GLU A 11 19.52 -11.29 -10.61
C GLU A 11 19.24 -12.19 -9.38
N VAL A 12 18.09 -12.87 -9.38
CA VAL A 12 17.66 -13.71 -8.26
C VAL A 12 18.31 -15.09 -8.32
N GLU A 13 18.44 -15.62 -9.53
CA GLU A 13 19.17 -16.84 -9.87
C GLU A 13 19.87 -16.61 -11.21
N ARG A 14 20.86 -17.46 -11.54
CA ARG A 14 21.65 -17.33 -12.77
C ARG A 14 20.74 -17.21 -14.00
N GLY A 15 20.77 -16.04 -14.66
CA GLY A 15 19.97 -15.75 -15.85
C GLY A 15 18.49 -15.43 -15.59
N LYS A 16 18.04 -15.38 -14.34
CA LYS A 16 16.67 -14.99 -13.95
C LYS A 16 16.67 -13.61 -13.31
N LEU A 17 16.45 -12.60 -14.13
CA LEU A 17 16.32 -11.21 -13.72
C LEU A 17 14.90 -10.92 -13.23
N LEU A 18 14.81 -10.09 -12.19
CA LEU A 18 13.57 -9.58 -11.62
C LEU A 18 13.68 -8.06 -11.49
N ILE A 19 12.68 -7.35 -12.02
CA ILE A 19 12.49 -5.93 -11.70
C ILE A 19 11.68 -5.84 -10.41
N VAL A 20 12.25 -5.16 -9.41
CA VAL A 20 11.50 -4.71 -8.23
C VAL A 20 11.32 -3.21 -8.35
N ALA A 21 10.07 -2.79 -8.48
CA ALA A 21 9.69 -1.39 -8.62
C ALA A 21 8.81 -0.98 -7.43
N THR A 22 8.96 0.26 -6.99
CA THR A 22 8.13 0.82 -5.93
C THR A 22 7.74 2.26 -6.21
N SER A 23 6.55 2.64 -5.74
CA SER A 23 6.11 4.03 -5.74
C SER A 23 5.21 4.28 -4.53
N HIS A 24 5.14 5.55 -4.15
CA HIS A 24 4.10 6.05 -3.26
C HIS A 24 3.24 7.00 -4.09
N LEU A 25 2.09 6.51 -4.59
CA LEU A 25 1.24 7.27 -5.50
C LEU A 25 0.54 8.44 -4.81
N GLU A 26 -0.13 9.29 -5.59
CA GLU A 26 -0.76 10.50 -5.06
C GLU A 26 -1.85 10.19 -4.03
N SER A 27 -1.60 10.63 -2.80
CA SER A 27 -2.50 10.45 -1.66
C SER A 27 -3.67 11.44 -1.69
N PRO A 28 -4.84 11.10 -1.14
CA PRO A 28 -5.84 12.08 -0.74
C PRO A 28 -5.22 13.09 0.24
N CYS A 29 -5.30 14.38 -0.05
CA CYS A 29 -4.67 15.40 0.78
C CYS A 29 -5.54 16.65 0.92
N ARG A 30 -5.26 17.46 1.95
CA ARG A 30 -5.83 18.80 2.04
C ARG A 30 -5.00 19.70 1.13
N GLY A 31 -5.54 20.04 -0.04
CA GLY A 31 -4.91 21.03 -0.90
C GLY A 31 -4.74 22.37 -0.18
N GLY A 32 -3.95 23.28 -0.76
CA GLY A 32 -3.56 24.57 -0.16
C GLY A 32 -4.71 25.51 0.29
N GLY A 33 -5.97 25.12 0.11
CA GLY A 33 -7.17 25.82 0.57
C GLY A 33 -8.10 24.97 1.45
N LYS A 34 -7.59 24.25 2.45
CA LYS A 34 -8.33 23.51 3.52
C LYS A 34 -9.34 22.43 3.08
N LYS A 35 -9.73 22.37 1.80
CA LYS A 35 -10.64 21.36 1.24
C LYS A 35 -9.86 20.09 0.93
N TRP A 36 -10.45 18.96 1.29
CA TRP A 36 -9.95 17.64 0.91
C TRP A 36 -10.03 17.45 -0.60
N GLN A 37 -8.94 17.00 -1.19
CA GLN A 37 -8.83 16.58 -2.58
C GLN A 37 -8.48 15.10 -2.58
N MET A 38 -9.24 14.29 -3.31
CA MET A 38 -9.01 12.83 -3.37
C MET A 38 -7.86 12.47 -4.31
N ASN A 39 -7.50 13.36 -5.24
CA ASN A 39 -6.40 13.19 -6.19
C ASN A 39 -6.49 11.91 -7.04
N SER A 40 -7.70 11.39 -7.25
CA SER A 40 -7.95 10.14 -7.98
C SER A 40 -7.38 10.19 -9.40
N GLU A 41 -7.68 11.23 -10.18
CA GLU A 41 -7.18 11.35 -11.56
C GLU A 41 -5.64 11.29 -11.64
N ALA A 42 -4.95 12.01 -10.75
CA ALA A 42 -3.49 12.02 -10.69
C ALA A 42 -2.93 10.65 -10.30
N ARG A 43 -3.50 10.00 -9.28
CA ARG A 43 -3.11 8.66 -8.83
C ARG A 43 -3.33 7.59 -9.91
N VAL A 44 -4.48 7.63 -10.59
CA VAL A 44 -4.81 6.73 -11.71
C VAL A 44 -3.83 6.94 -12.87
N ALA A 45 -3.51 8.19 -13.22
CA ALA A 45 -2.53 8.50 -14.25
C ALA A 45 -1.14 7.96 -13.91
N GLN A 46 -0.67 8.17 -12.67
CA GLN A 46 0.63 7.66 -12.19
C GLN A 46 0.71 6.13 -12.20
N ALA A 47 -0.37 5.44 -11.78
CA ALA A 47 -0.43 3.99 -11.83
C ALA A 47 -0.34 3.47 -13.27
N LYS A 48 -1.11 4.06 -14.20
CA LYS A 48 -1.09 3.69 -15.62
C LYS A 48 0.25 3.96 -16.26
N GLU A 49 0.88 5.10 -15.97
CA GLU A 49 2.22 5.44 -16.47
C GLU A 49 3.26 4.41 -15.99
N SER A 50 3.26 4.10 -14.70
CA SER A 50 4.16 3.10 -14.10
C SER A 50 3.99 1.72 -14.74
N LEU A 51 2.75 1.23 -14.84
CA LEU A 51 2.45 -0.07 -15.43
C LEU A 51 2.78 -0.12 -16.93
N ASN A 52 2.52 0.96 -17.67
CA ASN A 52 2.89 1.06 -19.09
C ASN A 52 4.40 1.01 -19.31
N TYR A 53 5.18 1.58 -18.40
CA TYR A 53 6.64 1.49 -18.46
C TYR A 53 7.13 0.08 -18.09
N LEU A 54 6.56 -0.52 -17.04
CA LEU A 54 7.02 -1.79 -16.49
C LEU A 54 6.61 -3.02 -17.31
N LYS A 55 5.51 -2.98 -18.07
CA LYS A 55 5.01 -4.12 -18.87
C LYS A 55 5.98 -4.65 -19.92
N LYS A 56 7.05 -3.91 -20.25
CA LYS A 56 8.10 -4.35 -21.17
C LYS A 56 9.01 -5.44 -20.57
N PHE A 57 9.01 -5.61 -19.25
CA PHE A 57 9.85 -6.57 -18.56
C PHE A 57 9.10 -7.88 -18.28
N PRO A 58 9.75 -9.04 -18.42
CA PRO A 58 9.09 -10.34 -18.26
C PRO A 58 8.80 -10.71 -16.80
N ASN A 59 9.60 -10.20 -15.87
CA ASN A 59 9.48 -10.46 -14.43
C ASN A 59 9.48 -9.13 -13.68
N VAL A 60 8.36 -8.76 -13.09
CA VAL A 60 8.18 -7.52 -12.34
C VAL A 60 7.40 -7.78 -11.07
N VAL A 61 7.87 -7.19 -9.98
CA VAL A 61 7.09 -6.91 -8.78
C VAL A 61 7.00 -5.39 -8.64
N PHE A 62 5.81 -4.82 -8.74
CA PHE A 62 5.55 -3.41 -8.48
C PHE A 62 4.76 -3.26 -7.18
N CYS A 63 5.23 -2.43 -6.25
CA CYS A 63 4.63 -2.31 -4.92
C CYS A 63 4.76 -0.94 -4.25
N GLY A 64 4.20 -0.81 -3.06
CA GLY A 64 4.32 0.37 -2.20
C GLY A 64 2.95 0.85 -1.73
N ASP A 65 2.92 2.04 -1.12
CA ASP A 65 1.68 2.74 -0.78
C ASP A 65 1.09 3.36 -2.05
N LEU A 66 0.25 2.59 -2.73
CA LEU A 66 -0.38 3.02 -3.96
C LEU A 66 -1.57 3.95 -3.70
N ASN A 67 -1.90 4.24 -2.44
CA ASN A 67 -3.04 5.08 -2.03
C ASN A 67 -4.37 4.71 -2.72
N TRP A 68 -4.50 3.46 -3.17
CA TRP A 68 -5.56 3.08 -4.10
C TRP A 68 -6.87 2.84 -3.35
N ILE A 69 -7.93 3.50 -3.81
CA ILE A 69 -9.26 3.44 -3.21
C ILE A 69 -10.23 2.96 -4.29
N GLU A 70 -10.59 1.67 -4.30
CA GLU A 70 -11.45 1.06 -5.33
C GLU A 70 -12.72 1.86 -5.62
N ASP A 71 -13.43 2.32 -4.58
CA ASP A 71 -14.70 3.02 -4.73
C ASP A 71 -14.56 4.37 -5.47
N LEU A 72 -13.36 4.95 -5.49
CA LEU A 72 -13.08 6.24 -6.14
C LEU A 72 -12.29 6.08 -7.44
N ASP A 73 -11.31 5.18 -7.45
CA ASP A 73 -10.35 5.01 -8.55
C ASP A 73 -10.78 3.93 -9.54
N GLY A 74 -11.74 3.09 -9.15
CA GLY A 74 -12.15 1.89 -9.87
C GLY A 74 -11.17 0.72 -9.69
N PRO A 75 -11.30 -0.33 -10.53
CA PRO A 75 -10.38 -1.45 -10.53
C PRO A 75 -8.94 -0.99 -10.80
N PHE A 76 -7.98 -1.57 -10.08
CA PHE A 76 -6.57 -1.30 -10.34
C PHE A 76 -6.23 -1.68 -11.80
N PRO A 77 -5.54 -0.83 -12.58
CA PRO A 77 -5.39 -0.98 -14.03
C PRO A 77 -4.31 -2.01 -14.41
N LEU A 78 -4.47 -3.25 -13.96
CA LEU A 78 -3.55 -4.36 -14.24
C LEU A 78 -3.45 -4.60 -15.76
N PRO A 79 -2.23 -4.63 -16.34
CA PRO A 79 -2.04 -5.10 -17.70
C PRO A 79 -2.38 -6.59 -17.86
N ASP A 80 -2.61 -7.04 -19.08
CA ASP A 80 -2.90 -8.44 -19.36
C ASP A 80 -1.78 -9.36 -18.84
N GLY A 81 -2.17 -10.44 -18.15
CA GLY A 81 -1.26 -11.41 -17.53
C GLY A 81 -0.63 -10.96 -16.21
N TRP A 82 -0.88 -9.72 -15.76
CA TRP A 82 -0.49 -9.28 -14.42
C TRP A 82 -1.50 -9.73 -13.38
N ILE A 83 -1.00 -9.93 -12.16
CA ILE A 83 -1.78 -10.43 -11.02
C ILE A 83 -1.59 -9.54 -9.80
N ASP A 84 -2.62 -9.46 -8.96
CA ASP A 84 -2.53 -8.92 -7.61
C ASP A 84 -2.35 -10.11 -6.64
N PRO A 85 -1.17 -10.30 -6.03
CA PRO A 85 -0.93 -11.47 -5.18
C PRO A 85 -1.87 -11.58 -3.98
N TRP A 86 -2.39 -10.46 -3.46
CA TRP A 86 -3.33 -10.50 -2.35
C TRP A 86 -4.64 -11.16 -2.77
N THR A 87 -5.19 -10.77 -3.92
CA THR A 87 -6.46 -11.34 -4.40
C THR A 87 -6.33 -12.81 -4.79
N GLU A 88 -5.15 -13.23 -5.26
CA GLU A 88 -4.88 -14.63 -5.62
C GLU A 88 -4.68 -15.53 -4.39
N LEU A 89 -3.84 -15.10 -3.44
CA LEU A 89 -3.44 -15.95 -2.30
C LEU A 89 -4.37 -15.83 -1.10
N ARG A 90 -5.08 -14.70 -0.96
CA ARG A 90 -5.93 -14.36 0.20
C ARG A 90 -7.32 -13.86 -0.24
N PRO A 91 -8.03 -14.53 -1.18
CA PRO A 91 -9.28 -14.01 -1.78
C PRO A 91 -10.44 -13.79 -0.81
N ARG A 92 -10.36 -14.35 0.40
CA ARG A 92 -11.39 -14.24 1.45
C ARG A 92 -11.06 -13.20 2.52
N GLU A 93 -9.91 -12.54 2.40
CA GLU A 93 -9.42 -11.55 3.36
C GLU A 93 -9.42 -10.16 2.72
N ASN A 94 -9.85 -9.13 3.46
CA ASN A 94 -9.99 -7.77 2.93
C ASN A 94 -8.65 -7.12 2.53
N GLY A 95 -7.55 -7.50 3.19
CA GLY A 95 -6.23 -6.93 2.96
C GLY A 95 -6.10 -5.46 3.32
N TRP A 96 -6.83 -4.99 4.32
CA TRP A 96 -6.72 -3.60 4.78
C TRP A 96 -5.35 -3.35 5.40
N THR A 97 -4.49 -2.66 4.65
CA THR A 97 -3.17 -2.23 5.13
C THR A 97 -3.27 -0.93 5.91
N TYR A 98 -4.34 -0.16 5.72
CA TYR A 98 -4.72 0.95 6.59
C TYR A 98 -6.06 0.64 7.24
N ASP A 99 -6.07 0.44 8.56
CA ASP A 99 -7.26 0.04 9.32
C ASP A 99 -7.33 0.75 10.68
N THR A 100 -8.18 1.75 10.76
CA THR A 100 -8.40 2.53 12.00
C THR A 100 -9.13 1.78 13.12
N MET A 101 -9.72 0.61 12.82
CA MET A 101 -10.44 -0.20 13.80
C MET A 101 -9.49 -1.16 14.53
N SER A 102 -8.57 -1.79 13.81
CA SER A 102 -7.58 -2.71 14.41
C SER A 102 -6.31 -1.99 14.89
N ASN A 103 -5.88 -0.92 14.20
CA ASN A 103 -4.72 -0.13 14.62
C ASN A 103 -5.15 0.95 15.63
N LEU A 104 -5.05 0.64 16.93
CA LEU A 104 -5.56 1.53 17.98
C LEU A 104 -4.78 2.84 18.11
N MET A 105 -3.60 2.99 17.51
CA MET A 105 -2.93 4.31 17.43
C MET A 105 -3.79 5.32 16.64
N LEU A 106 -4.67 4.83 15.77
CA LEU A 106 -5.56 5.60 14.92
C LEU A 106 -6.99 5.71 15.45
N CYS A 107 -7.31 5.15 16.63
CA CYS A 107 -8.70 5.09 17.12
C CYS A 107 -9.39 6.45 17.30
N ALA A 108 -8.60 7.53 17.42
CA ALA A 108 -9.11 8.91 17.51
C ALA A 108 -9.30 9.60 16.14
N SER A 109 -8.95 8.93 15.04
CA SER A 109 -9.14 9.37 13.66
C SER A 109 -10.55 9.01 13.16
N LYS A 110 -10.93 9.50 11.97
CA LYS A 110 -12.20 9.06 11.35
C LYS A 110 -12.08 7.58 10.96
N PRO A 111 -13.14 6.77 11.14
CA PRO A 111 -13.15 5.39 10.67
C PRO A 111 -12.86 5.30 9.18
N ALA A 112 -11.86 4.52 8.83
CA ALA A 112 -11.43 4.21 7.48
C ALA A 112 -10.68 2.87 7.47
N GLN A 113 -10.94 2.09 6.42
CA GLN A 113 -10.36 0.76 6.20
C GLN A 113 -10.13 0.61 4.70
N ALA A 114 -8.88 0.46 4.28
CA ALA A 114 -8.52 0.43 2.86
C ALA A 114 -7.25 -0.38 2.62
N ARG A 115 -7.15 -0.92 1.40
CA ARG A 115 -5.95 -1.62 0.90
C ARG A 115 -5.12 -0.66 0.06
N LEU A 116 -4.46 0.26 0.76
CA LEU A 116 -3.67 1.34 0.16
C LEU A 116 -2.34 0.80 -0.38
N ASP A 117 -1.72 -0.11 0.37
CA ASP A 117 -0.47 -0.77 0.01
C ASP A 117 -0.73 -2.06 -0.76
N ARG A 118 0.00 -2.26 -1.85
CA ARG A 118 -0.20 -3.40 -2.75
C ARG A 118 1.09 -3.94 -3.30
N PHE A 119 1.00 -5.19 -3.74
CA PHE A 119 1.87 -5.76 -4.75
C PHE A 119 1.04 -5.99 -6.02
N VAL A 120 1.64 -5.78 -7.18
CA VAL A 120 1.14 -6.26 -8.47
C VAL A 120 2.31 -6.84 -9.25
N CYS A 121 2.10 -7.96 -9.93
CA CYS A 121 3.21 -8.75 -10.47
C CYS A 121 2.96 -9.23 -11.89
N ASN A 122 4.04 -9.34 -12.65
CA ASN A 122 4.14 -10.15 -13.86
C ASN A 122 5.28 -11.13 -13.64
N LEU A 123 5.03 -12.44 -13.64
CA LEU A 123 6.01 -13.43 -13.21
C LEU A 123 6.12 -14.55 -14.25
N ARG A 124 6.98 -14.36 -15.25
CA ARG A 124 7.24 -15.38 -16.27
C ARG A 124 8.08 -16.54 -15.74
N ASP A 125 9.16 -16.23 -15.04
CA ASP A 125 10.15 -17.22 -14.57
C ASP A 125 10.02 -17.53 -13.07
N PHE A 126 9.06 -16.89 -12.41
CA PHE A 126 8.77 -16.99 -10.98
C PHE A 126 7.28 -17.31 -10.76
N LYS A 127 6.94 -17.81 -9.58
CA LYS A 127 5.56 -18.06 -9.16
C LYS A 127 5.31 -17.49 -7.77
N LEU A 128 4.05 -17.17 -7.50
CA LEU A 128 3.63 -16.76 -6.17
C LEU A 128 3.87 -17.88 -5.15
N GLY A 129 4.38 -17.52 -3.98
CA GLY A 129 4.58 -18.42 -2.85
C GLY A 129 3.63 -18.12 -1.70
N ALA A 130 3.74 -16.92 -1.13
CA ALA A 130 2.93 -16.47 -0.01
C ALA A 130 2.83 -14.94 0.00
N ILE A 131 1.82 -14.42 0.67
CA ILE A 131 1.71 -13.01 1.03
C ILE A 131 1.19 -12.93 2.46
N ASP A 132 1.88 -12.13 3.28
CA ASP A 132 1.59 -11.99 4.70
C ASP A 132 1.56 -10.51 5.07
N MET A 133 0.64 -10.17 5.97
CA MET A 133 0.55 -8.84 6.60
C MET A 133 1.34 -8.86 7.90
N ILE A 134 2.17 -7.83 8.12
CA ILE A 134 3.07 -7.72 9.27
C ILE A 134 2.88 -6.39 9.99
N GLY A 135 3.40 -6.31 11.22
CA GLY A 135 3.30 -5.08 12.02
C GLY A 135 1.89 -4.80 12.54
N THR A 136 1.08 -5.85 12.71
CA THR A 136 -0.32 -5.77 13.18
C THR A 136 -0.46 -5.66 14.69
N GLU A 137 0.64 -5.74 15.43
CA GLU A 137 0.68 -5.66 16.89
C GLU A 137 1.33 -4.35 17.37
N ALA A 138 0.85 -3.88 18.52
CA ALA A 138 1.46 -2.73 19.20
C ALA A 138 2.87 -3.09 19.71
N ILE A 139 3.76 -2.10 19.70
CA ILE A 139 5.08 -2.20 20.31
C ILE A 139 4.90 -2.31 21.83
N PRO A 140 5.31 -3.42 22.46
CA PRO A 140 5.09 -3.62 23.89
C PRO A 140 5.76 -2.53 24.75
N GLY A 141 5.00 -1.98 25.71
CA GLY A 141 5.49 -0.97 26.63
C GLY A 141 5.60 0.45 26.08
N LEU A 142 5.29 0.67 24.79
CA LEU A 142 5.36 1.99 24.17
C LEU A 142 3.96 2.62 24.02
N SER A 143 3.85 3.87 24.42
CA SER A 143 2.63 4.67 24.28
C SER A 143 2.95 6.12 23.96
N PHE A 144 1.98 6.83 23.39
CA PHE A 144 2.08 8.26 23.13
C PHE A 144 0.84 9.01 23.60
N LEU A 145 1.01 10.29 23.90
CA LEU A 145 -0.08 11.18 24.30
C LEU A 145 -0.65 11.87 23.06
N LYS A 146 -1.92 11.62 22.75
CA LYS A 146 -2.66 12.30 21.69
C LYS A 146 -3.63 13.31 22.28
N GLU A 147 -3.54 14.55 21.83
CA GLU A 147 -4.53 15.57 22.15
C GLU A 147 -5.66 15.56 21.13
N ARG A 148 -6.90 15.48 21.60
CA ARG A 148 -8.11 15.51 20.78
C ARG A 148 -9.01 16.65 21.22
N TRP A 149 -9.38 17.49 20.26
CA TRP A 149 -10.37 18.54 20.48
C TRP A 149 -11.79 17.96 20.45
N ALA A 150 -12.56 18.25 21.49
CA ALA A 150 -13.99 17.96 21.58
C ALA A 150 -14.72 19.27 21.93
N GLY A 151 -15.15 20.00 20.89
CA GLY A 151 -15.62 21.38 21.04
C GLY A 151 -14.49 22.28 21.55
N ASN A 152 -14.71 22.99 22.66
CA ASN A 152 -13.73 23.90 23.27
C ASN A 152 -12.84 23.23 24.33
N ARG A 153 -12.87 21.89 24.46
CA ARG A 153 -12.06 21.14 25.42
C ARG A 153 -11.04 20.27 24.71
N ILE A 154 -9.85 20.17 25.31
CA ILE A 154 -8.79 19.26 24.88
C ILE A 154 -8.83 18.02 25.79
N HIS A 155 -9.01 16.85 25.18
CA HIS A 155 -8.89 15.56 25.84
C HIS A 155 -7.51 14.97 25.54
N LYS A 156 -6.83 14.49 26.56
CA LYS A 156 -5.54 13.80 26.45
C LYS A 156 -5.77 12.29 26.49
N LEU A 157 -5.38 11.59 25.43
CA LEU A 157 -5.52 10.14 25.28
C LEU A 157 -4.12 9.53 25.31
N VAL A 158 -3.91 8.51 26.14
CA VAL A 158 -2.70 7.67 26.08
C VAL A 158 -3.01 6.51 25.17
N LEU A 159 -2.33 6.42 24.03
CA LEU A 159 -2.58 5.42 23.00
C LEU A 159 -1.35 4.53 22.81
N PRO A 160 -1.51 3.25 22.43
CA PRO A 160 -0.37 2.40 22.11
C PRO A 160 0.25 2.84 20.78
N VAL A 161 1.49 2.42 20.54
CA VAL A 161 2.22 2.73 19.31
C VAL A 161 2.40 1.46 18.50
N TRP A 162 1.99 1.48 17.23
CA TRP A 162 2.36 0.47 16.24
C TRP A 162 3.61 0.93 15.48
N LEU A 163 4.21 0.04 14.70
CA LEU A 163 5.36 0.39 13.85
C LEU A 163 5.04 1.50 12.85
N SER A 164 3.80 1.57 12.37
CA SER A 164 3.29 2.56 11.44
C SER A 164 1.76 2.65 11.54
N ASP A 165 1.17 3.71 10.98
CA ASP A 165 -0.28 3.79 10.76
C ASP A 165 -0.77 2.82 9.67
N HIS A 166 0.15 2.35 8.82
CA HIS A 166 -0.07 1.25 7.89
C HIS A 166 0.55 -0.06 8.40
N TYR A 167 -0.11 -1.19 8.13
CA TYR A 167 0.48 -2.51 8.22
C TYR A 167 1.37 -2.80 7.02
N GLY A 168 2.47 -3.52 7.25
CA GLY A 168 3.37 -3.92 6.18
C GLY A 168 2.87 -5.15 5.43
N LEU A 169 3.31 -5.32 4.20
CA LEU A 169 3.09 -6.53 3.41
C LEU A 169 4.42 -7.19 3.05
N VAL A 170 4.49 -8.50 3.16
CA VAL A 170 5.63 -9.32 2.74
C VAL A 170 5.17 -10.27 1.65
N LEU A 171 5.73 -10.11 0.44
CA LEU A 171 5.50 -11.02 -0.68
C LEU A 171 6.65 -12.01 -0.79
N LYS A 172 6.31 -13.30 -0.84
CA LYS A 172 7.23 -14.38 -1.19
C LYS A 172 6.91 -14.88 -2.60
N ILE A 173 7.92 -14.86 -3.46
CA ILE A 173 7.93 -15.50 -4.78
C ILE A 173 8.97 -16.60 -4.80
N ASN A 174 8.76 -17.61 -5.63
CA ASN A 174 9.72 -18.70 -5.83
C ASN A 174 10.09 -18.80 -7.30
N SER A 175 11.32 -19.22 -7.58
CA SER A 175 11.73 -19.61 -8.92
C SER A 175 10.83 -20.75 -9.44
N GLN A 176 10.44 -20.69 -10.72
CA GLN A 176 9.77 -21.80 -11.40
C GLN A 176 10.75 -22.87 -11.84
#